data_AF-A0A2I2GD70-F1
#
_entry.id   AF-A0A2I2GD70-F1
#
_cell.length_a   1.000
_cell.length_b   1.000
_cell.length_c   1.000
_cell.angle_alpha   90.00
_cell.angle_beta   90.00
_cell.angle_gamma   90.00
#
_symmetry.space_group_name_H-M   'P 1'
#
loop_
_entity.id
_entity.type
_entity.pdbx_description
1 polymer ?
#
loop_
_entity_poly.entity_id
_entity_poly.type
_entity_poly.pdbx_seq_one_letter_code
_entity_poly.pdbx_strand_id
1 'polypeptide(L)'
;MSLTLKLSSLAIRTLSKPIANQIKAQAREHERFRRVCVGVAQSLHRLDMRLRLGTLRDNAASQKQAMAEAELRKHKPVSPTAKTHAEARAEEEAAAKAKAAAEEAANPRKPHIRPLSESKAIESGATFISESFLFLVAGGLIVFESWRSRRKETTRREDVESRLAELEQSEKAARQALVALEKELLQQKAKQGVLPKSSPRILPREVWEVEKQEEVEAEEPSWWSRVTSYFTFGQSPEQSAEAVVNDDQANNLHGKNPAPTKPTNQDSSKSTGV
;
A
#
# COMPACT_ATOMS: atom_id res chain seq x y z
N MET A 1 -21.50 -16.87 26.25
CA MET A 1 -20.34 -16.70 25.34
C MET A 1 -19.13 -17.60 25.65
N SER A 2 -19.12 -18.38 26.74
CA SER A 2 -17.95 -19.20 27.13
C SER A 2 -17.90 -20.59 26.47
N LEU A 3 -19.02 -21.10 25.95
CA LEU A 3 -19.07 -22.44 25.32
C LEU A 3 -18.31 -22.51 24.00
N THR A 4 -18.44 -21.49 23.14
CA THR A 4 -17.71 -21.41 21.87
C THR A 4 -16.20 -21.29 22.08
N LEU A 5 -15.77 -20.49 23.06
CA LEU A 5 -14.35 -20.38 23.46
C LEU A 5 -13.79 -21.68 24.06
N LYS A 6 -14.59 -22.41 24.84
CA LYS A 6 -14.20 -23.71 25.40
C LYS A 6 -14.11 -24.81 24.33
N LEU A 7 -15.07 -24.87 23.42
CA LEU A 7 -15.08 -25.83 22.32
C LEU A 7 -13.95 -25.58 21.32
N SER A 8 -13.69 -24.31 20.97
CA SER A 8 -12.55 -23.94 20.12
C SER A 8 -11.21 -24.27 20.78
N SER A 9 -11.02 -23.92 22.06
CA SER A 9 -9.82 -24.29 22.83
C SER A 9 -9.61 -25.81 22.90
N LEU A 10 -10.69 -26.57 23.10
CA LEU A 10 -10.64 -28.03 23.12
C LEU A 10 -10.29 -28.60 21.74
N ALA A 11 -10.89 -28.09 20.66
CA ALA A 11 -10.62 -28.50 19.28
C ALA A 11 -9.18 -28.21 18.84
N ILE A 12 -8.64 -27.04 19.22
CA ILE A 12 -7.24 -26.70 18.99
C ILE A 12 -6.34 -27.70 19.73
N ARG A 13 -6.66 -28.01 20.99
CA ARG A 13 -5.87 -28.96 21.78
C ARG A 13 -5.96 -30.40 21.27
N THR A 14 -7.10 -30.82 20.74
CA THR A 14 -7.30 -32.17 20.21
C THR A 14 -6.69 -32.36 18.82
N LEU A 15 -6.58 -31.31 18.01
CA LEU A 15 -5.95 -31.39 16.69
C LEU A 15 -4.44 -31.13 16.76
N SER A 16 -4.00 -30.12 17.51
CA SER A 16 -2.58 -29.73 17.52
C SER A 16 -1.67 -30.75 18.20
N LYS A 17 -2.12 -31.42 19.26
CA LYS A 17 -1.31 -32.40 20.00
C LYS A 17 -1.00 -33.69 19.22
N PRO A 18 -1.98 -34.40 18.63
CA PRO A 18 -1.67 -35.62 17.88
C PRO A 18 -0.85 -35.31 16.63
N ILE A 19 -1.12 -34.19 15.94
CA ILE A 19 -0.34 -33.78 14.77
C ILE A 19 1.11 -33.49 15.17
N ALA A 20 1.34 -32.71 16.22
CA ALA A 20 2.71 -32.45 16.69
C ALA A 20 3.44 -33.73 17.11
N ASN A 21 2.76 -34.67 17.77
CA ASN A 21 3.36 -35.94 18.17
C ASN A 21 3.68 -36.85 16.98
N GLN A 22 2.82 -36.90 15.95
CA GLN A 22 3.06 -37.65 14.72
C GLN A 22 4.24 -37.06 13.94
N ILE A 23 4.32 -35.73 13.82
CA ILE A 23 5.43 -35.05 13.16
C ILE A 23 6.74 -35.31 13.92
N LYS A 24 6.73 -35.33 15.26
CA LYS A 24 7.90 -35.69 16.07
C LYS A 24 8.35 -37.14 15.84
N ALA A 25 7.42 -38.08 15.71
CA ALA A 25 7.73 -39.47 15.38
C ALA A 25 8.36 -39.58 13.98
N GLN A 26 7.75 -38.95 12.98
CA GLN A 26 8.29 -38.94 11.62
C GLN A 26 9.66 -38.25 11.50
N ALA A 27 9.93 -37.22 12.31
CA ALA A 27 11.24 -36.57 12.35
C ALA A 27 12.35 -37.47 12.93
N ARG A 28 11.99 -38.53 13.66
CA ARG A 28 12.94 -39.54 14.12
C ARG A 28 13.14 -40.65 13.09
N GLU A 29 12.09 -41.00 12.36
CA GLU A 29 12.11 -42.06 11.34
C GLU A 29 12.71 -41.61 10.00
N HIS A 30 12.59 -40.33 9.65
CA HIS A 30 13.06 -39.81 8.36
C HIS A 30 14.15 -38.74 8.50
N GLU A 31 15.37 -39.04 8.04
CA GLU A 31 16.50 -38.11 8.09
C GLU A 31 16.31 -36.85 7.21
N ARG A 32 15.62 -36.98 6.08
CA ARG A 32 15.31 -35.81 5.22
C ARG A 32 14.41 -34.83 5.96
N PHE A 33 13.36 -35.36 6.60
CA PHE A 33 12.43 -34.55 7.36
C PHE A 33 13.08 -33.97 8.62
N ARG A 34 13.93 -34.75 9.31
CA ARG A 34 14.78 -34.28 10.41
C ARG A 34 15.61 -33.06 10.02
N ARG A 35 16.28 -33.09 8.85
CA ARG A 35 17.07 -31.97 8.34
C ARG A 35 16.23 -30.72 8.10
N VAL A 36 15.01 -30.87 7.58
CA VAL A 36 14.07 -29.76 7.41
C VAL A 36 13.68 -29.17 8.77
N CYS A 37 13.27 -29.99 9.73
CA CYS A 37 12.91 -29.55 11.08
C CYS A 37 14.07 -28.80 11.76
N VAL A 38 15.28 -29.35 11.69
CA VAL A 38 16.48 -28.71 12.25
C VAL A 38 16.79 -27.41 11.52
N GLY A 39 16.71 -27.38 10.18
CA GLY A 39 16.93 -26.17 9.40
C GLY A 39 15.99 -25.03 9.78
N VAL A 40 14.69 -25.32 9.84
CA VAL A 40 13.64 -24.38 10.24
C VAL A 40 13.83 -23.90 11.68
N ALA A 41 14.12 -24.81 12.62
CA ALA A 41 14.36 -24.44 13.99
C ALA A 41 15.59 -23.53 14.16
N GLN A 42 16.68 -23.81 13.43
CA GLN A 42 17.88 -22.99 13.47
C GLN A 42 17.66 -21.63 12.79
N SER A 43 16.90 -21.56 11.69
CA SER A 43 16.56 -20.27 11.07
C SER A 43 15.70 -19.42 12.00
N LEU A 44 14.67 -20.00 12.60
CA LEU A 44 13.82 -19.30 13.57
C LEU A 44 14.61 -18.86 14.79
N HIS A 45 15.49 -19.70 15.33
CA HIS A 45 16.34 -19.33 16.45
C HIS A 45 17.29 -18.18 16.09
N ARG A 46 17.89 -18.20 14.90
CA ARG A 46 18.75 -17.11 14.42
C ARG A 46 17.96 -15.81 14.23
N LEU A 47 16.74 -15.89 13.72
CA LEU A 47 15.87 -14.73 13.55
C LEU A 47 15.43 -14.15 14.90
N ASP A 48 14.97 -14.99 15.83
CA ASP A 48 14.59 -14.59 17.18
C ASP A 48 15.75 -13.94 17.93
N MET A 49 16.94 -14.55 17.93
CA MET A 49 18.14 -13.96 18.53
C MET A 49 18.56 -12.67 17.83
N ARG A 50 18.45 -12.59 16.51
CA ARG A 50 18.76 -11.36 15.76
C ARG A 50 17.81 -10.22 16.13
N LEU A 51 16.52 -10.50 16.26
CA LEU A 51 15.53 -9.49 16.66
C LEU A 51 15.77 -9.04 18.09
N ARG A 52 16.01 -9.98 19.03
CA ARG A 52 16.33 -9.64 20.43
C ARG A 52 17.62 -8.82 20.56
N LEU A 53 18.66 -9.19 19.83
CA LEU A 53 19.92 -8.46 19.86
C LEU A 53 19.83 -7.13 19.11
N GLY A 54 18.96 -7.04 18.10
CA GLY A 54 18.62 -5.79 17.42
C GLY A 54 17.96 -4.80 18.37
N THR A 55 16.87 -5.21 19.03
CA THR A 55 16.14 -4.33 19.96
C THR A 55 16.99 -3.89 21.17
N LEU A 56 17.86 -4.76 21.68
CA LEU A 56 18.81 -4.40 22.74
C LEU A 56 19.88 -3.41 22.25
N ARG A 57 20.38 -3.56 21.01
CA ARG A 57 21.40 -2.69 20.45
C ARG A 57 20.86 -1.30 20.10
N ASP A 58 19.65 -1.23 19.55
CA ASP A 58 19.02 0.04 19.19
C ASP A 58 18.74 0.90 20.44
N ASN A 59 18.37 0.26 21.55
CA ASN A 59 18.23 0.93 22.86
C ASN A 59 19.58 1.35 23.48
N ALA A 60 20.60 0.50 23.40
CA ALA A 60 21.91 0.86 23.94
C ALA A 60 22.59 1.97 23.10
N ALA A 61 22.37 1.98 21.78
CA ALA A 61 22.87 3.01 20.88
C ALA A 61 22.17 4.35 21.13
N SER A 62 20.84 4.36 21.30
CA SER A 62 20.10 5.59 21.60
C SER A 62 20.48 6.18 22.97
N GLN A 63 20.70 5.35 23.99
CA GLN A 63 21.18 5.81 25.29
C GLN A 63 22.60 6.39 25.23
N LYS A 64 23.52 5.75 24.49
CA LYS A 64 24.88 6.26 24.30
C LYS A 64 24.91 7.57 23.52
N GLN A 65 24.04 7.72 22.52
CA GLN A 65 23.88 8.98 21.78
C GLN A 65 23.35 10.10 22.69
N ALA A 66 22.33 9.83 23.51
CA ALA A 66 21.82 10.80 24.48
C ALA A 66 22.87 11.23 25.51
N MET A 67 23.72 10.30 25.97
CA MET A 67 24.82 10.60 26.90
C MET A 67 25.95 11.38 26.23
N ALA A 68 26.37 11.00 25.02
CA ALA A 68 27.39 11.72 24.25
C ALA A 68 26.93 13.13 23.88
N GLU A 69 25.66 13.33 23.54
CA GLU A 69 25.09 14.66 23.32
C GLU A 69 25.01 15.48 24.62
N ALA A 70 24.71 14.85 25.77
CA ALA A 70 24.76 15.52 27.06
C ALA A 70 26.18 15.92 27.48
N GLU A 71 27.20 15.13 27.11
CA GLU A 71 28.61 15.43 27.35
C GLU A 71 29.15 16.49 26.37
N LEU A 72 28.78 16.42 25.08
CA LEU A 72 29.07 17.46 24.09
C LEU A 72 28.42 18.79 24.45
N ARG A 73 27.22 18.77 25.05
CA ARG A 73 26.57 19.98 25.58
C ARG A 73 27.32 20.59 26.77
N LYS A 74 28.06 19.79 27.57
CA LYS A 74 28.91 20.30 28.66
C LYS A 74 30.20 20.95 28.15
N HIS A 75 30.70 20.51 26.99
CA HIS A 75 31.96 21.02 26.39
C HIS A 75 31.75 22.05 25.29
N LYS A 76 30.51 22.42 24.94
CA LYS A 76 30.24 23.47 23.97
C LYS A 76 30.51 24.85 24.61
N PRO A 77 31.54 25.61 24.20
CA PRO A 77 31.88 26.87 24.83
C PRO A 77 30.81 27.93 24.49
N VAL A 78 30.28 28.58 25.52
CA VAL A 78 29.22 29.61 25.41
C VAL A 78 29.79 31.03 25.16
N SER A 79 31.10 31.19 25.01
CA SER A 79 31.70 32.50 24.75
C SER A 79 32.89 32.46 23.77
N PRO A 80 32.97 33.42 22.82
CA PRO A 80 34.00 33.45 21.79
C PRO A 80 35.24 34.19 22.31
N THR A 81 36.20 33.47 22.88
CA THR A 81 37.50 34.04 23.28
C THR A 81 38.64 33.22 22.70
N ALA A 82 39.69 33.88 22.21
CA ALA A 82 40.82 33.27 21.49
C ALA A 82 41.62 32.31 22.40
N LYS A 83 41.76 31.05 21.98
CA LYS A 83 42.42 29.97 22.75
C LYS A 83 43.91 29.86 22.45
N THR A 84 44.67 29.43 23.45
CA THR A 84 46.11 29.13 23.36
C THR A 84 46.39 27.83 22.60
N HIS A 85 47.47 27.79 21.80
CA HIS A 85 47.81 26.66 20.90
C HIS A 85 47.93 25.28 21.59
N ALA A 86 48.24 25.24 22.89
CA ALA A 86 48.27 24.01 23.68
C ALA A 86 46.86 23.42 23.92
N GLU A 87 45.85 24.27 24.10
CA GLU A 87 44.46 23.85 24.31
C GLU A 87 43.81 23.42 23.00
N ALA A 88 44.17 24.06 21.89
CA ALA A 88 43.72 23.65 20.56
C ALA A 88 44.22 22.24 20.18
N ARG A 89 45.48 21.90 20.48
CA ARG A 89 45.99 20.54 20.27
C ARG A 89 45.34 19.51 21.20
N ALA A 90 45.08 19.86 22.45
CA ALA A 90 44.37 18.98 23.37
C ALA A 90 42.91 18.72 22.93
N GLU A 91 42.23 19.73 22.37
CA GLU A 91 40.89 19.60 21.79
C GLU A 91 40.88 18.80 20.49
N GLU A 92 41.88 18.98 19.62
CA GLU A 92 42.03 18.18 18.40
C GLU A 92 42.34 16.71 18.69
N GLU A 93 43.20 16.43 19.67
CA GLU A 93 43.50 15.06 20.11
C GLU A 93 42.29 14.41 20.80
N ALA A 94 41.53 15.17 21.59
CA ALA A 94 40.28 14.71 22.17
C ALA A 94 39.22 14.46 21.07
N ALA A 95 39.15 15.31 20.05
CA ALA A 95 38.27 15.13 18.90
C ALA A 95 38.71 13.94 18.02
N ALA A 96 40.01 13.71 17.85
CA ALA A 96 40.55 12.55 17.14
C ALA A 96 40.28 11.25 17.90
N LYS A 97 40.43 11.24 19.22
CA LYS A 97 40.08 10.11 20.09
C LYS A 97 38.57 9.86 20.11
N ALA A 98 37.75 10.91 20.13
CA ALA A 98 36.29 10.78 20.03
C ALA A 98 35.85 10.25 18.66
N LYS A 99 36.49 10.69 17.56
CA LYS A 99 36.24 10.18 16.21
C LYS A 99 36.67 8.72 16.05
N ALA A 100 37.85 8.35 16.58
CA ALA A 100 38.31 6.95 16.57
C ALA A 100 37.40 6.04 17.43
N ALA A 101 36.95 6.51 18.59
CA ALA A 101 36.00 5.79 19.43
C ALA A 101 34.60 5.67 18.78
N ALA A 102 34.17 6.68 18.01
CA ALA A 102 32.95 6.63 17.23
C ALA A 102 33.06 5.64 16.05
N GLU A 103 34.22 5.56 15.40
CA GLU A 103 34.50 4.62 14.31
C GLU A 103 34.57 3.17 14.80
N GLU A 104 35.14 2.93 15.99
CA GLU A 104 35.13 1.61 16.64
C GLU A 104 33.71 1.20 17.08
N ALA A 105 32.90 2.16 17.56
CA ALA A 105 31.49 1.94 17.87
C ALA A 105 30.62 1.71 16.61
N ALA A 106 31.08 2.18 15.45
CA ALA A 106 30.39 2.00 14.18
C ALA A 106 30.54 0.58 13.58
N ASN A 107 31.51 -0.23 14.05
CA ASN A 107 31.77 -1.56 13.51
C ASN A 107 31.50 -2.71 14.52
N PRO A 108 30.21 -2.99 14.84
CA PRO A 108 29.86 -3.99 15.83
C PRO A 108 30.09 -5.41 15.32
N ARG A 109 30.89 -6.19 16.07
CA ARG A 109 31.12 -7.62 15.82
C ARG A 109 29.78 -8.36 15.79
N LYS A 110 29.50 -9.10 14.72
CA LYS A 110 28.28 -9.90 14.57
C LYS A 110 28.22 -10.94 15.71
N PRO A 111 27.17 -10.94 16.55
CA PRO A 111 27.05 -11.91 17.63
C PRO A 111 27.02 -13.33 17.09
N HIS A 112 27.95 -14.18 17.54
CA HIS A 112 27.97 -15.60 17.18
C HIS A 112 26.88 -16.33 17.97
N ILE A 113 25.79 -16.70 17.30
CA ILE A 113 24.66 -17.39 17.91
C ILE A 113 24.97 -18.89 17.89
N ARG A 114 25.03 -19.52 19.08
CA ARG A 114 25.23 -20.96 19.20
C ARG A 114 24.03 -21.71 18.62
N PRO A 115 24.24 -22.76 17.81
CA PRO A 115 23.12 -23.55 17.31
C PRO A 115 22.43 -24.30 18.45
N LEU A 116 21.11 -24.49 18.32
CA LEU A 116 20.35 -25.35 19.23
C LEU A 116 20.86 -26.80 19.18
N SER A 117 20.74 -27.51 20.32
CA SER A 117 20.93 -28.96 20.35
C SER A 117 19.93 -29.64 19.43
N GLU A 118 20.33 -30.75 18.85
CA GLU A 118 19.56 -31.40 17.79
C GLU A 118 18.17 -31.85 18.28
N SER A 119 18.08 -32.42 19.48
CA SER A 119 16.81 -32.83 20.09
C SER A 119 15.84 -31.65 20.24
N LYS A 120 16.34 -30.48 20.65
CA LYS A 120 15.52 -29.27 20.84
C LYS A 120 15.14 -28.63 19.50
N ALA A 121 16.03 -28.71 18.51
CA ALA A 121 15.75 -28.26 17.16
C ALA A 121 14.64 -29.12 16.51
N ILE A 122 14.65 -30.43 16.71
CA ILE A 122 13.59 -31.32 16.21
C ILE A 122 12.25 -30.98 16.86
N GLU A 123 12.22 -30.81 18.18
CA GLU A 123 10.97 -30.51 18.90
C GLU A 123 10.38 -29.15 18.51
N SER A 124 11.21 -28.10 18.48
CA SER A 124 10.75 -26.76 18.08
C SER A 124 10.37 -26.69 16.60
N GLY A 125 11.15 -27.34 15.72
CA GLY A 125 10.84 -27.43 14.29
C GLY A 125 9.54 -28.17 14.02
N ALA A 126 9.29 -29.30 14.71
CA ALA A 126 8.07 -30.08 14.57
C ALA A 126 6.82 -29.28 14.99
N THR A 127 6.88 -28.61 16.16
CA THR A 127 5.78 -27.76 16.63
C THR A 127 5.49 -26.64 15.64
N PHE A 128 6.53 -25.93 15.16
CA PHE A 128 6.36 -24.85 14.21
C PHE A 128 5.77 -25.30 12.87
N ILE A 129 6.20 -26.46 12.35
CA ILE A 129 5.68 -27.01 11.09
C ILE A 129 4.20 -27.40 11.25
N SER A 130 3.82 -28.06 12.36
CA SER A 130 2.42 -28.40 12.61
C SER A 130 1.53 -27.16 12.72
N GLU A 131 2.00 -26.15 13.42
CA GLU A 131 1.25 -24.92 13.65
C GLU A 131 1.13 -24.11 12.35
N SER A 132 2.23 -23.97 11.60
CA SER A 132 2.24 -23.30 10.30
C SER A 132 1.32 -24.00 9.29
N PHE A 133 1.30 -25.34 9.29
CA PHE A 133 0.38 -26.10 8.44
C PHE A 133 -1.08 -25.83 8.80
N LEU A 134 -1.42 -25.85 10.09
CA LEU A 134 -2.78 -25.54 10.56
C LEU A 134 -3.19 -24.10 10.20
N PHE A 135 -2.30 -23.13 10.38
CA PHE A 135 -2.56 -21.73 10.00
C PHE A 135 -2.69 -21.53 8.49
N LEU A 136 -1.88 -22.22 7.69
CA LEU A 136 -1.98 -22.14 6.23
C LEU A 136 -3.28 -22.76 5.74
N VAL A 137 -3.69 -23.91 6.27
CA VAL A 137 -4.97 -24.53 5.92
C VAL A 137 -6.14 -23.66 6.39
N ALA A 138 -6.14 -23.20 7.65
CA ALA A 138 -7.22 -22.38 8.19
C ALA A 138 -7.31 -21.01 7.50
N GLY A 139 -6.19 -20.30 7.39
CA GLY A 139 -6.11 -19.02 6.69
C GLY A 139 -6.40 -19.16 5.20
N GLY A 140 -5.91 -20.23 4.58
CA GLY A 140 -6.20 -20.57 3.19
C GLY A 140 -7.68 -20.79 2.94
N LEU A 141 -8.38 -21.50 3.83
CA LEU A 141 -9.83 -21.68 3.74
C LEU A 141 -10.59 -20.35 3.88
N ILE A 142 -10.17 -19.49 4.82
CA ILE A 142 -10.79 -18.17 5.00
C ILE A 142 -10.59 -17.28 3.78
N VAL A 143 -9.35 -17.22 3.25
CA VAL A 143 -9.04 -16.43 2.05
C VAL A 143 -9.74 -17.00 0.83
N PHE A 144 -9.78 -18.32 0.68
CA PHE A 144 -10.47 -19.01 -0.41
C PHE A 144 -11.98 -18.75 -0.37
N GLU A 145 -12.60 -18.87 0.81
CA GLU A 145 -14.01 -18.56 0.99
C GLU A 145 -14.30 -17.08 0.75
N SER A 146 -13.45 -16.17 1.26
CA SER A 146 -13.58 -14.73 1.03
C SER A 146 -13.47 -14.39 -0.46
N TRP A 147 -12.48 -14.94 -1.16
CA TRP A 147 -12.29 -14.74 -2.60
C TRP A 147 -13.48 -15.29 -3.40
N ARG A 148 -13.95 -16.49 -3.05
CA ARG A 148 -15.12 -17.12 -3.69
C ARG A 148 -16.42 -16.36 -3.41
N SER A 149 -16.58 -15.84 -2.19
CA SER A 149 -17.76 -15.07 -1.78
C SER A 149 -17.80 -13.70 -2.44
N ARG A 150 -16.65 -13.00 -2.51
CA ARG A 150 -16.52 -11.70 -3.18
C ARG A 150 -16.98 -11.74 -4.64
N ARG A 151 -16.69 -12.83 -5.37
CA ARG A 151 -17.18 -13.02 -6.74
C ARG A 151 -18.70 -13.09 -6.86
N LYS A 152 -19.41 -13.53 -5.82
CA LYS A 152 -20.89 -13.54 -5.83
C LYS A 152 -21.48 -12.23 -5.36
N GLU A 153 -20.78 -11.55 -4.46
CA GLU A 153 -21.21 -10.25 -3.95
C GLU A 153 -21.05 -9.14 -5.00
N THR A 154 -20.00 -9.18 -5.84
CA THR A 154 -19.85 -8.20 -6.95
C THR A 154 -21.01 -8.25 -7.93
N THR A 155 -21.39 -9.44 -8.42
CA THR A 155 -22.55 -9.59 -9.33
C THR A 155 -23.84 -9.12 -8.67
N ARG A 156 -24.05 -9.40 -7.37
CA ARG A 156 -25.22 -8.88 -6.65
C ARG A 156 -25.20 -7.36 -6.52
N ARG A 157 -24.02 -6.76 -6.33
CA ARG A 157 -23.88 -5.30 -6.27
C ARG A 157 -24.15 -4.68 -7.64
N GLU A 158 -23.61 -5.26 -8.70
CA GLU A 158 -23.87 -4.86 -10.10
C GLU A 158 -25.38 -4.96 -10.44
N ASP A 159 -26.06 -6.04 -10.06
CA ASP A 159 -27.50 -6.20 -10.27
C ASP A 159 -28.32 -5.14 -9.51
N VAL A 160 -27.94 -4.84 -8.26
CA VAL A 160 -28.61 -3.82 -7.44
C VAL A 160 -28.37 -2.43 -8.00
N GLU A 161 -27.16 -2.13 -8.43
CA GLU A 161 -26.78 -0.86 -9.06
C GLU A 161 -27.55 -0.65 -10.37
N SER A 162 -27.66 -1.68 -11.21
CA SER A 162 -28.47 -1.63 -12.43
C SER A 162 -29.94 -1.33 -12.14
N ARG A 163 -30.51 -1.93 -11.10
CA ARG A 163 -31.92 -1.68 -10.70
C ARG A 163 -32.11 -0.28 -10.13
N LEU A 164 -31.14 0.21 -9.36
CA LEU A 164 -31.18 1.59 -8.85
C LEU A 164 -31.15 2.59 -10.01
N ALA A 165 -30.24 2.40 -10.97
CA ALA A 165 -30.14 3.24 -12.15
C ALA A 165 -31.42 3.23 -12.99
N GLU A 166 -32.04 2.06 -13.21
CA GLU A 166 -33.32 1.95 -13.92
C GLU A 166 -34.46 2.67 -13.18
N LEU A 167 -34.53 2.51 -11.85
CA LEU A 167 -35.54 3.18 -11.03
C LEU A 167 -35.36 4.70 -11.05
N GLU A 168 -34.13 5.19 -10.90
CA GLU A 168 -33.82 6.62 -10.99
C GLU A 168 -34.19 7.18 -12.37
N GLN A 169 -33.89 6.47 -13.46
CA GLN A 169 -34.28 6.88 -14.80
C GLN A 169 -35.81 6.92 -14.97
N SER A 170 -36.52 5.92 -14.45
CA SER A 170 -37.98 5.87 -14.50
C SER A 170 -38.61 7.03 -13.71
N GLU A 171 -38.04 7.38 -12.57
CA GLU A 171 -38.48 8.49 -11.74
C GLU A 171 -38.23 9.83 -12.45
N LYS A 172 -37.04 10.02 -13.03
CA LYS A 172 -36.70 11.22 -13.82
C LYS A 172 -37.65 11.39 -15.02
N ALA A 173 -37.90 10.32 -15.77
CA ALA A 173 -38.81 10.34 -16.92
C ALA A 173 -40.25 10.69 -16.49
N ALA A 174 -40.73 10.12 -15.38
CA ALA A 174 -42.03 10.46 -14.83
C ALA A 174 -42.12 11.93 -14.40
N ARG A 175 -41.08 12.45 -13.72
CA ARG A 175 -40.97 13.87 -13.34
C ARG A 175 -41.00 14.79 -14.56
N GLN A 176 -40.25 14.47 -15.61
CA GLN A 176 -40.23 15.24 -16.87
C GLN A 176 -41.59 15.22 -17.59
N ALA A 177 -42.27 14.07 -17.64
CA ALA A 177 -43.59 13.97 -18.24
C ALA A 177 -44.64 14.84 -17.53
N LEU A 178 -44.60 14.89 -16.19
CA LEU A 178 -45.47 15.77 -15.40
C LEU A 178 -45.22 17.24 -15.70
N VAL A 179 -43.95 17.64 -15.80
CA VAL A 179 -43.54 19.01 -16.17
C VAL A 179 -44.06 19.40 -17.56
N ALA A 180 -43.96 18.50 -18.54
CA ALA A 180 -44.49 18.73 -19.88
C ALA A 180 -46.02 18.92 -19.84
N LEU A 181 -46.73 18.08 -19.10
CA LEU A 181 -48.19 18.15 -18.98
C LEU A 181 -48.66 19.46 -18.30
N GLU A 182 -47.94 19.94 -17.26
CA GLU A 182 -48.26 21.22 -16.62
C GLU A 182 -48.13 22.38 -17.62
N LYS A 183 -47.09 22.38 -18.46
CA LYS A 183 -46.92 23.41 -19.49
C LYS A 183 -48.10 23.41 -20.47
N GLU A 184 -48.56 22.24 -20.89
CA GLU A 184 -49.73 22.12 -21.78
C GLU A 184 -51.01 22.63 -21.12
N LEU A 185 -51.25 22.28 -19.85
CA LEU A 185 -52.41 22.78 -19.10
C LEU A 185 -52.38 24.30 -18.94
N LEU A 186 -51.21 24.87 -18.66
CA LEU A 186 -51.05 26.33 -18.56
C LEU A 186 -51.32 27.01 -19.91
N GLN A 187 -50.85 26.43 -21.02
CA GLN A 187 -51.16 26.93 -22.36
C GLN A 187 -52.65 26.89 -22.67
N GLN A 188 -53.34 25.79 -22.33
CA GLN A 188 -54.79 25.67 -22.54
C GLN A 188 -55.56 26.70 -21.69
N LYS A 189 -55.19 26.88 -20.42
CA LYS A 189 -55.78 27.90 -19.54
C LYS A 189 -55.55 29.32 -20.06
N ALA A 190 -54.36 29.60 -20.61
CA ALA A 190 -54.05 30.88 -21.25
C ALA A 190 -54.97 31.15 -22.45
N LYS A 191 -55.18 30.15 -23.31
CA LYS A 191 -56.09 30.24 -24.47
C LYS A 191 -57.54 30.47 -24.07
N GLN A 192 -57.97 29.93 -22.92
CA GLN A 192 -59.33 30.12 -22.40
C GLN A 192 -59.54 31.46 -21.66
N GLY A 193 -58.52 32.30 -21.53
CA GLY A 193 -58.63 33.63 -20.89
C GLY A 193 -58.82 33.59 -19.37
N VAL A 194 -58.69 32.41 -18.75
CA VAL A 194 -58.84 32.20 -17.30
C VAL A 194 -57.46 32.10 -16.66
N LEU A 195 -56.73 33.22 -16.59
CA LEU A 195 -55.47 33.29 -15.85
C LEU A 195 -55.52 34.39 -14.78
N PRO A 196 -55.46 34.07 -13.47
CA PRO A 196 -55.18 35.06 -12.46
C PRO A 196 -53.73 35.58 -12.63
N LYS A 197 -53.52 36.88 -12.33
CA LYS A 197 -52.24 37.61 -12.43
C LYS A 197 -51.07 37.01 -11.64
N SER A 198 -51.31 36.00 -10.81
CA SER A 198 -50.32 35.26 -10.05
C SER A 198 -50.73 33.79 -10.05
N SER A 199 -50.01 32.95 -10.80
CA SER A 199 -50.23 31.51 -10.84
C SER A 199 -49.20 30.83 -9.93
N PRO A 200 -49.59 30.23 -8.79
CA PRO A 200 -48.71 29.30 -8.11
C PRO A 200 -48.53 28.08 -9.03
N ARG A 201 -47.28 27.73 -9.35
CA ARG A 201 -46.96 26.49 -10.05
C ARG A 201 -47.62 25.32 -9.33
N ILE A 202 -48.18 24.40 -10.10
CA ILE A 202 -49.05 23.33 -9.59
C ILE A 202 -48.20 22.15 -9.10
N LEU A 203 -47.03 21.92 -9.68
CA LEU A 203 -46.12 20.85 -9.27
C LEU A 203 -45.19 21.24 -8.10
N PRO A 204 -44.89 20.29 -7.17
CA PRO A 204 -43.95 20.48 -6.05
C PRO A 204 -42.53 20.86 -6.51
N ARG A 205 -41.78 21.55 -5.64
CA ARG A 205 -40.43 22.08 -5.93
C ARG A 205 -39.42 20.99 -6.30
N GLU A 206 -39.60 19.81 -5.71
CA GLU A 206 -38.77 18.61 -5.88
C GLU A 206 -38.81 18.05 -7.31
N VAL A 207 -39.86 18.32 -8.08
CA VAL A 207 -39.95 17.91 -9.50
C VAL A 207 -39.14 18.85 -10.41
N TRP A 208 -38.92 20.09 -9.96
CA TRP A 208 -38.23 21.15 -10.72
C TRP A 208 -36.74 21.31 -10.37
N GLU A 209 -36.34 20.91 -9.16
CA GLU A 209 -34.98 21.11 -8.65
C GLU A 209 -34.00 19.99 -9.05
N VAL A 210 -34.50 18.83 -9.48
CA VAL A 210 -33.69 17.64 -9.84
C VAL A 210 -32.79 17.89 -11.04
N GLU A 211 -33.27 18.64 -12.02
CA GLU A 211 -32.50 19.02 -13.21
C GLU A 211 -31.33 19.97 -12.88
N LYS A 212 -31.38 20.66 -11.72
CA LYS A 212 -30.35 21.59 -11.26
C LYS A 212 -29.34 20.98 -10.30
N GLN A 213 -29.67 19.85 -9.67
CA GLN A 213 -28.76 19.15 -8.75
C GLN A 213 -27.79 18.22 -9.49
N GLU A 214 -28.20 17.62 -10.63
CA GLU A 214 -27.33 16.71 -11.40
C GLU A 214 -26.19 17.40 -12.16
N GLU A 215 -26.33 18.67 -12.54
CA GLU A 215 -25.24 19.41 -13.23
C GLU A 215 -24.11 19.86 -12.28
N VAL A 216 -24.31 19.81 -10.96
CA VAL A 216 -23.35 20.36 -9.97
C VAL A 216 -22.47 19.28 -9.35
N GLU A 217 -22.79 18.00 -9.50
CA GLU A 217 -22.03 16.89 -8.91
C GLU A 217 -20.99 16.33 -9.91
N ALA A 218 -20.19 17.23 -10.50
CA ALA A 218 -18.94 16.84 -11.15
C ALA A 218 -17.88 16.56 -10.06
N GLU A 219 -17.73 15.28 -9.73
CA GLU A 219 -16.71 14.65 -8.90
C GLU A 219 -15.45 15.50 -8.60
N GLU A 220 -15.39 16.06 -7.39
CA GLU A 220 -14.15 16.58 -6.82
C GLU A 220 -13.25 15.42 -6.35
N PRO A 221 -11.93 15.43 -6.61
CA PRO A 221 -11.01 14.36 -6.27
C PRO A 221 -10.85 14.22 -4.75
N SER A 222 -11.73 13.43 -4.16
CA SER A 222 -11.73 13.08 -2.75
C SER A 222 -10.44 12.34 -2.42
N TRP A 223 -9.77 12.77 -1.35
CA TRP A 223 -8.50 12.28 -0.82
C TRP A 223 -8.27 10.75 -0.86
N TRP A 224 -9.31 9.92 -0.90
CA TRP A 224 -9.22 8.49 -1.17
C TRP A 224 -8.56 8.19 -2.52
N SER A 225 -8.78 8.98 -3.57
CA SER A 225 -8.12 8.89 -4.88
C SER A 225 -6.61 9.15 -4.80
N ARG A 226 -6.19 10.00 -3.85
CA ARG A 226 -4.78 10.21 -3.51
C ARG A 226 -4.20 9.07 -2.69
N VAL A 227 -5.01 8.34 -1.93
CA VAL A 227 -4.54 7.19 -1.14
C VAL A 227 -4.47 5.93 -2.01
N THR A 228 -5.44 5.72 -2.90
CA THR A 228 -5.48 4.56 -3.80
C THR A 228 -4.38 4.61 -4.87
N SER A 229 -3.92 5.80 -5.28
CA SER A 229 -2.78 5.92 -6.20
C SER A 229 -1.47 5.36 -5.63
N TYR A 230 -1.29 5.32 -4.31
CA TYR A 230 -0.13 4.69 -3.67
C TYR A 230 -0.28 3.18 -3.46
N PHE A 231 -1.51 2.66 -3.51
CA PHE A 231 -1.81 1.24 -3.43
C PHE A 231 -2.18 0.69 -4.81
N THR A 232 -1.20 0.67 -5.73
CA THR A 232 -1.33 0.00 -7.04
C THR A 232 -1.29 -1.53 -6.87
N PHE A 233 -2.33 -2.10 -6.25
CA PHE A 233 -2.51 -3.53 -6.13
C PHE A 233 -3.40 -4.04 -7.28
N GLY A 234 -2.75 -4.45 -8.37
CA GLY A 234 -3.37 -5.22 -9.46
C GLY A 234 -4.13 -4.40 -10.49
N GLN A 235 -3.42 -3.67 -11.36
CA GLN A 235 -4.00 -3.00 -12.52
C GLN A 235 -4.23 -4.04 -13.64
N SER A 236 -5.49 -4.19 -14.04
CA SER A 236 -5.95 -4.98 -15.19
C SER A 236 -5.43 -4.37 -16.50
N PRO A 237 -5.08 -5.16 -17.53
CA PRO A 237 -4.34 -4.70 -18.73
C PRO A 237 -5.07 -3.69 -19.64
N GLU A 238 -6.31 -3.32 -19.36
CA GLU A 238 -7.09 -2.42 -20.23
C GLU A 238 -6.66 -0.94 -20.09
N GLN A 239 -6.19 -0.49 -18.92
CA GLN A 239 -5.79 0.91 -18.71
C GLN A 239 -4.46 1.30 -19.37
N SER A 240 -3.67 0.32 -19.80
CA SER A 240 -2.42 0.57 -20.55
C SER A 240 -2.66 0.86 -22.04
N ALA A 241 -3.84 0.53 -22.58
CA ALA A 241 -4.14 0.75 -23.99
C ALA A 241 -4.59 2.19 -24.28
N GLU A 242 -5.32 2.84 -23.38
CA GLU A 242 -5.80 4.22 -23.56
C GLU A 242 -4.70 5.28 -23.37
N ALA A 243 -3.68 5.01 -22.55
CA ALA A 243 -2.57 5.93 -22.33
C ALA A 243 -1.66 6.09 -23.56
N VAL A 244 -1.59 5.08 -24.44
CA VAL A 244 -0.73 5.11 -25.63
C VAL A 244 -1.39 5.87 -26.79
N VAL A 245 -2.72 5.97 -26.83
CA VAL A 245 -3.44 6.65 -27.94
C VAL A 245 -3.47 8.18 -27.79
N ASN A 246 -3.40 8.69 -26.56
CA ASN A 246 -3.43 10.14 -26.31
C ASN A 246 -2.09 10.85 -26.55
N ASP A 247 -0.96 10.13 -26.52
CA ASP A 247 0.37 10.75 -26.70
C ASP A 247 0.66 11.06 -28.18
N ASP A 248 0.07 10.31 -29.12
CA ASP A 248 0.24 10.54 -30.57
C ASP A 248 -0.56 11.74 -31.11
N GLN A 249 -1.64 12.18 -30.45
CA GLN A 249 -2.41 13.35 -30.89
C GLN A 249 -1.81 14.69 -30.44
N ALA A 250 -1.03 14.73 -29.35
CA ALA A 250 -0.46 15.97 -28.82
C ALA A 250 0.74 16.49 -29.63
N ASN A 251 1.44 15.62 -30.37
CA ASN A 251 2.66 15.98 -31.09
C ASN A 251 2.44 16.55 -32.51
N ASN A 252 1.20 16.66 -32.98
CA ASN A 252 0.90 17.06 -34.37
C ASN A 252 0.44 18.52 -34.55
N LEU A 253 0.55 19.36 -33.51
CA LEU A 253 0.08 20.76 -33.54
C LEU A 253 1.15 21.85 -33.42
N HIS A 254 2.45 21.51 -33.46
CA HIS A 254 3.52 22.52 -33.50
C HIS A 254 4.46 22.30 -34.68
N GLY A 255 4.06 22.85 -35.83
CA GLY A 255 4.89 22.90 -37.02
C GLY A 255 6.09 23.85 -36.87
N LYS A 256 7.25 23.43 -37.39
CA LYS A 256 8.29 24.35 -37.87
C LYS A 256 9.05 23.71 -39.04
N ASN A 257 8.61 24.02 -40.26
CA ASN A 257 9.36 23.77 -41.49
C ASN A 257 10.63 24.64 -41.52
N PRO A 258 11.77 24.12 -42.01
CA PRO A 258 12.75 24.94 -42.72
C PRO A 258 12.66 24.72 -44.25
N ALA A 259 12.80 25.82 -44.97
CA ALA A 259 12.69 25.97 -46.43
C ALA A 259 13.89 25.37 -47.21
N PRO A 260 13.80 25.24 -48.56
CA PRO A 260 14.64 24.35 -49.36
C PRO A 260 15.88 25.05 -49.94
N THR A 261 16.98 24.31 -50.12
CA THR A 261 18.12 24.74 -50.95
C THR A 261 18.48 23.68 -52.00
N LYS A 262 18.75 24.17 -53.21
CA LYS A 262 18.94 23.47 -54.50
C LYS A 262 20.24 22.62 -54.55
N PRO A 263 20.35 21.69 -55.52
CA PRO A 263 21.53 20.85 -55.70
C PRO A 263 22.58 21.55 -56.58
N THR A 264 23.87 21.30 -56.34
CA THR A 264 24.94 21.55 -57.32
C THR A 264 25.94 20.40 -57.28
N ASN A 265 26.21 19.87 -58.46
CA ASN A 265 27.07 18.73 -58.76
C ASN A 265 28.46 19.24 -59.19
N GLN A 266 29.43 18.31 -59.24
CA GLN A 266 30.75 18.32 -59.91
C GLN A 266 32.02 18.56 -59.08
N ASP A 267 32.81 17.47 -59.10
CA ASP A 267 34.24 17.36 -59.41
C ASP A 267 35.28 18.17 -58.64
N SER A 268 36.20 17.43 -57.98
CA SER A 268 37.60 17.34 -58.44
C SER A 268 38.46 16.46 -57.53
N SER A 269 38.95 15.37 -58.12
CA SER A 269 40.36 14.88 -58.14
C SER A 269 41.28 14.89 -56.91
N LYS A 270 42.07 13.80 -56.85
CA LYS A 270 43.37 13.58 -56.16
C LYS A 270 43.27 13.23 -54.67
N SER A 271 44.06 12.33 -54.08
CA SER A 271 45.29 11.65 -54.48
C SER A 271 45.54 10.49 -53.52
N THR A 272 45.98 9.36 -54.08
CA THR A 272 46.97 8.38 -53.57
C THR A 272 47.59 8.58 -52.18
N GLY A 273 47.74 7.46 -51.46
CA GLY A 273 49.02 7.17 -50.80
C GLY A 273 48.98 6.41 -49.47
N VAL A 274 49.29 5.11 -49.56
CA VAL A 274 49.91 4.20 -48.55
C VAL A 274 49.05 3.72 -47.39
#